data_AF-A0A1B0ACM4-F1
#
_entry.id   AF-A0A1B0ACM4-F1
#
_cell.length_a   1.000
_cell.length_b   1.000
_cell.length_c   1.000
_cell.angle_alpha   90.00
_cell.angle_beta   90.00
_cell.angle_gamma   90.00
#
_symmetry.space_group_name_H-M   'P 1'
#
loop_
_entity.id
_entity.type
_entity.pdbx_description
1 polymer ?
#
loop_
_entity_poly.entity_id
_entity_poly.type
_entity_poly.pdbx_seq_one_letter_code
_entity_poly.pdbx_strand_id
1 'polypeptide(L)'
;MSSIKTLLTVTAIVLTIEAVVMEMDIFLELKDSGASEISIIENYLNAYRRQNMKNIEKYDATFDKFAMLYENQLQTIQMQNDLLRDHMQQTEDELDLLELISEMNKLCVSKYRNNIPVISVAVEGITTCITKAKERLTTALATPKQIRDNLQAYYKSTFESNIRNCYKTKNDSALFCITQEVTNSRKFTNSNKHKFDTEMDVALFQANGQVKIASDCAFQIYYNSTTATAGVKSNIRRCLQILGSERNSSSEFALKSEDSTCDNIQAVTANAFDFSTISVPNTLYRSNRTVNCLLLKVV
;
A
#
# COMPACT_ATOMS: atom_id res chain seq x y z
N MET A 1 12.31 22.63 -32.99
CA MET A 1 10.91 22.40 -32.58
C MET A 1 9.88 22.45 -33.72
N SER A 2 10.17 23.05 -34.88
CA SER A 2 9.24 23.07 -36.03
C SER A 2 9.09 21.70 -36.73
N SER A 3 10.21 20.99 -37.01
CA SER A 3 10.17 19.72 -37.77
C SER A 3 9.44 18.55 -37.09
N ILE A 4 9.40 18.47 -35.76
CA ILE A 4 8.75 17.35 -35.05
C ILE A 4 7.23 17.47 -35.12
N LYS A 5 6.69 18.70 -35.08
CA LYS A 5 5.25 18.94 -35.28
C LYS A 5 4.84 18.59 -36.71
N THR A 6 5.67 18.91 -37.70
CA THR A 6 5.42 18.56 -39.10
C THR A 6 5.50 17.05 -39.35
N LEU A 7 6.42 16.33 -38.68
CA LEU A 7 6.54 14.89 -38.82
C LEU A 7 5.33 14.15 -38.22
N LEU A 8 4.86 14.58 -37.04
CA LEU A 8 3.67 14.03 -36.36
C LEU A 8 2.37 14.31 -37.12
N THR A 9 2.23 15.49 -37.73
CA THR A 9 1.06 15.78 -38.57
C THR A 9 1.08 15.00 -39.87
N VAL A 10 2.25 14.83 -40.51
CA VAL A 10 2.37 14.03 -41.74
C VAL A 10 2.11 12.54 -41.47
N THR A 11 2.61 11.96 -40.37
CA THR A 11 2.29 10.56 -40.02
C THR A 11 0.82 10.36 -39.67
N ALA A 12 0.20 11.32 -38.97
CA ALA A 12 -1.24 11.25 -38.70
C ALA A 12 -2.09 11.36 -39.98
N ILE A 13 -1.67 12.18 -40.95
CA ILE A 13 -2.36 12.34 -42.24
C ILE A 13 -2.18 11.08 -43.10
N VAL A 14 -0.97 10.52 -43.19
CA VAL A 14 -0.70 9.29 -43.95
C VAL A 14 -1.48 8.10 -43.37
N LEU A 15 -1.52 7.95 -42.05
CA LEU A 15 -2.34 6.92 -41.40
C LEU A 15 -3.85 7.11 -41.63
N THR A 16 -4.34 8.36 -41.76
CA THR A 16 -5.74 8.60 -42.13
C THR A 16 -6.03 8.32 -43.61
N ILE A 17 -5.08 8.55 -44.52
CA ILE A 17 -5.26 8.27 -45.95
C ILE A 17 -5.20 6.77 -46.20
N GLU A 18 -4.26 6.05 -45.61
CA GLU A 18 -4.16 4.58 -45.73
C GLU A 18 -5.39 3.86 -45.17
N ALA A 19 -5.96 4.36 -44.06
CA ALA A 19 -7.21 3.83 -43.51
C ALA A 19 -8.42 4.05 -44.44
N VAL A 20 -8.49 5.19 -45.14
CA VAL A 20 -9.55 5.50 -46.09
C VAL A 20 -9.40 4.71 -47.39
N VAL A 21 -8.16 4.50 -47.86
CA VAL A 21 -7.87 3.70 -49.07
C VAL A 21 -8.18 2.21 -48.84
N MET A 22 -7.82 1.64 -47.69
CA MET A 22 -8.23 0.27 -47.34
C MET A 22 -9.75 0.13 -47.18
N GLU A 23 -10.45 1.15 -46.70
CA GLU A 23 -11.92 1.13 -46.59
C GLU A 23 -12.60 1.21 -47.96
N MET A 24 -12.02 1.88 -48.97
CA MET A 24 -12.54 1.88 -50.35
C MET A 24 -12.35 0.53 -51.05
N ASP A 25 -11.21 -0.14 -50.87
CA ASP A 25 -10.95 -1.45 -51.50
C ASP A 25 -11.87 -2.55 -50.96
N ILE A 26 -12.14 -2.56 -49.64
CA ILE A 26 -13.11 -3.49 -49.03
C ILE A 26 -14.52 -3.28 -49.59
N PHE A 27 -14.91 -2.03 -49.87
CA PHE A 27 -16.21 -1.72 -50.45
C PHE A 27 -16.32 -2.11 -51.94
N LEU A 28 -15.22 -2.02 -52.70
CA LEU A 28 -15.15 -2.47 -54.09
C LEU A 28 -15.27 -4.00 -54.20
N GLU A 29 -14.59 -4.75 -53.34
CA GLU A 29 -14.69 -6.22 -53.31
C GLU A 29 -16.10 -6.70 -52.88
N LEU A 30 -16.79 -5.97 -52.01
CA LEU A 30 -18.11 -6.36 -51.51
C LEU A 30 -19.25 -6.05 -52.48
N LYS A 31 -19.10 -5.05 -53.37
CA LYS A 31 -20.08 -4.74 -54.43
C LYS A 31 -20.24 -5.88 -55.45
N ASP A 32 -19.20 -6.69 -55.65
CA ASP A 32 -19.21 -7.87 -56.53
C ASP A 32 -19.91 -9.10 -55.93
N SER A 33 -20.29 -9.07 -54.64
CA SER A 33 -20.85 -10.24 -53.92
C SER A 33 -22.37 -10.45 -54.04
N GLY A 34 -23.09 -9.57 -54.75
CA GLY A 34 -24.54 -9.69 -54.95
C GLY A 34 -25.40 -9.39 -53.71
N ALA A 35 -24.80 -9.04 -52.56
CA ALA A 35 -25.50 -8.52 -51.40
C ALA A 35 -26.00 -7.09 -51.67
N SER A 36 -27.17 -6.71 -51.14
CA SER A 36 -27.60 -5.31 -51.21
C SER A 36 -26.59 -4.44 -50.46
N GLU A 37 -26.27 -3.27 -51.02
CA GLU A 37 -25.32 -2.30 -50.45
C GLU A 37 -25.65 -1.95 -48.98
N ILE A 38 -26.93 -1.96 -48.63
CA ILE A 38 -27.45 -1.76 -47.27
C ILE A 38 -26.98 -2.88 -46.32
N SER A 39 -27.04 -4.14 -46.75
CA SER A 39 -26.62 -5.29 -45.93
C SER A 39 -25.12 -5.26 -45.61
N ILE A 40 -24.30 -4.80 -46.57
CA ILE A 40 -22.85 -4.67 -46.39
C ILE A 40 -22.53 -3.57 -45.35
N ILE A 41 -23.15 -2.41 -45.48
CA ILE A 41 -22.98 -1.28 -44.55
C ILE A 41 -23.40 -1.66 -43.12
N GLU A 42 -24.52 -2.38 -42.98
CA GLU A 42 -24.99 -2.86 -41.68
C GLU A 42 -24.01 -3.85 -41.04
N ASN A 43 -23.45 -4.77 -41.81
CA ASN A 43 -22.43 -5.70 -41.34
C ASN A 43 -21.17 -4.97 -40.87
N TYR A 44 -20.71 -3.97 -41.64
CA TYR A 44 -19.58 -3.11 -41.28
C TYR A 44 -19.84 -2.36 -39.97
N LEU A 45 -20.99 -1.69 -39.85
CA LEU A 45 -21.37 -0.97 -38.63
C LEU A 45 -21.48 -1.89 -37.42
N ASN A 46 -22.04 -3.09 -37.59
CA ASN A 46 -22.13 -4.07 -36.52
C ASN A 46 -20.73 -4.56 -36.07
N ALA A 47 -19.79 -4.73 -37.00
CA ALA A 47 -18.41 -5.02 -36.65
C ALA A 47 -17.77 -3.87 -35.87
N TYR A 48 -17.99 -2.63 -36.30
CA TYR A 48 -17.49 -1.43 -35.62
C TYR A 48 -18.09 -1.26 -34.20
N ARG A 49 -19.39 -1.50 -34.03
CA ARG A 49 -20.05 -1.53 -32.71
C ARG A 49 -19.44 -2.57 -31.78
N ARG A 50 -19.16 -3.78 -32.28
CA ARG A 50 -18.45 -4.82 -31.50
C ARG A 50 -17.05 -4.36 -31.10
N GLN A 51 -16.32 -3.68 -31.98
CA GLN A 51 -15.01 -3.10 -31.65
C GLN A 51 -15.12 -2.02 -30.56
N ASN A 52 -16.12 -1.14 -30.64
CA ASN A 52 -16.37 -0.12 -29.63
C ASN A 52 -16.68 -0.74 -28.26
N MET A 53 -17.46 -1.82 -28.21
CA MET A 53 -17.73 -2.57 -26.99
C MET A 53 -16.44 -3.14 -26.39
N LYS A 54 -15.58 -3.76 -27.20
CA LYS A 54 -14.27 -4.26 -26.77
C LYS A 54 -13.37 -3.17 -26.19
N ASN A 55 -13.44 -1.94 -26.70
CA ASN A 55 -12.70 -0.81 -26.13
C ASN A 55 -13.14 -0.51 -24.69
N ILE A 56 -14.44 -0.55 -24.41
CA ILE A 56 -14.98 -0.34 -23.06
C ILE A 56 -14.61 -1.52 -22.15
N GLU A 57 -14.79 -2.76 -22.62
CA GLU A 57 -14.37 -3.97 -21.88
C GLU A 57 -12.89 -3.93 -21.49
N LYS A 58 -12.04 -3.40 -22.37
CA LYS A 58 -10.61 -3.22 -22.08
C LYS A 58 -10.37 -2.22 -20.94
N TYR A 59 -11.12 -1.12 -20.88
CA TYR A 59 -11.02 -0.18 -19.77
C TYR A 59 -11.51 -0.79 -18.46
N ASP A 60 -12.62 -1.51 -18.49
CA ASP A 60 -13.18 -2.19 -17.32
C ASP A 60 -12.19 -3.24 -16.77
N ALA A 61 -11.61 -4.06 -17.65
CA ALA A 61 -10.56 -5.02 -17.28
C ALA A 61 -9.28 -4.34 -16.74
N THR A 62 -9.04 -3.08 -17.08
CA THR A 62 -7.89 -2.31 -16.56
C THR A 62 -8.18 -1.82 -15.13
N PHE A 63 -9.42 -1.42 -14.85
CA PHE A 63 -9.87 -1.13 -13.48
C PHE A 63 -9.82 -2.36 -12.58
N ASP A 64 -10.24 -3.53 -13.07
CA ASP A 64 -10.21 -4.77 -12.28
C ASP A 64 -8.77 -5.15 -11.93
N LYS A 65 -7.84 -5.06 -12.89
CA LYS A 65 -6.41 -5.32 -12.65
C LYS A 65 -5.83 -4.34 -11.63
N PHE A 66 -6.18 -3.05 -11.74
CA PHE A 66 -5.78 -2.05 -10.76
C PHE A 66 -6.28 -2.46 -9.38
N ALA A 67 -7.58 -2.72 -9.22
CA ALA A 67 -8.18 -3.08 -7.94
C ALA A 67 -7.50 -4.32 -7.32
N MET A 68 -7.30 -5.38 -8.11
CA MET A 68 -6.63 -6.61 -7.65
C MET A 68 -5.19 -6.35 -7.17
N LEU A 69 -4.40 -5.57 -7.90
CA LEU A 69 -3.02 -5.27 -7.51
C LEU A 69 -2.97 -4.54 -6.16
N TYR A 70 -3.85 -3.56 -5.94
CA TYR A 70 -3.88 -2.81 -4.70
C TYR A 70 -4.46 -3.60 -3.53
N GLU A 71 -5.51 -4.39 -3.76
CA GLU A 71 -6.05 -5.29 -2.73
C GLU A 71 -4.97 -6.25 -2.23
N ASN A 72 -4.18 -6.85 -3.12
CA ASN A 72 -3.08 -7.76 -2.76
C ASN A 72 -1.99 -7.07 -1.94
N GLN A 73 -1.62 -5.84 -2.29
CA GLN A 73 -0.63 -5.06 -1.55
C GLN A 73 -1.13 -4.73 -0.14
N LEU A 74 -2.39 -4.29 -0.02
CA LEU A 74 -3.00 -4.00 1.28
C LEU A 74 -3.23 -5.26 2.12
N GLN A 75 -3.51 -6.40 1.49
CA GLN A 75 -3.62 -7.69 2.16
C GLN A 75 -2.30 -8.12 2.80
N THR A 76 -1.16 -7.79 2.18
CA THR A 76 0.16 -8.05 2.79
C THR A 76 0.32 -7.28 4.10
N ILE A 77 -0.15 -6.03 4.18
CA ILE A 77 -0.16 -5.23 5.41
C ILE A 77 -1.12 -5.86 6.43
N GLN A 78 -2.28 -6.35 6.00
CA GLN A 78 -3.22 -7.05 6.86
C GLN A 78 -2.60 -8.31 7.49
N MET A 79 -1.85 -9.10 6.72
CA MET A 79 -1.13 -10.26 7.25
C MET A 79 -0.10 -9.86 8.32
N GLN A 80 0.61 -8.74 8.15
CA GLN A 80 1.52 -8.21 9.18
C GLN A 80 0.76 -7.82 10.46
N ASN A 81 -0.46 -7.30 10.33
CA ASN A 81 -1.32 -6.99 11.46
C ASN A 81 -1.73 -8.25 12.24
N ASP A 82 -2.09 -9.31 11.52
CA ASP A 82 -2.46 -10.59 12.11
C ASP A 82 -1.27 -11.22 12.86
N LEU A 83 -0.08 -11.20 12.24
CA LEU A 83 1.16 -11.67 12.89
C LEU A 83 1.50 -10.88 14.15
N LEU A 84 1.31 -9.56 14.15
CA LEU A 84 1.53 -8.73 15.33
C LEU A 84 0.59 -9.13 16.47
N ARG A 85 -0.71 -9.27 16.17
CA ARG A 85 -1.73 -9.70 17.14
C ARG A 85 -1.34 -11.01 17.78
N ASP A 86 -0.99 -12.01 16.97
CA ASP A 86 -0.68 -13.35 17.45
C ASP A 86 0.58 -13.35 18.32
N HIS A 87 1.62 -12.60 17.92
CA HIS A 87 2.85 -12.46 18.71
C HIS A 87 2.63 -11.74 20.05
N MET A 88 1.79 -10.70 20.07
CA MET A 88 1.45 -10.00 21.30
C MET A 88 0.60 -10.89 22.22
N GLN A 89 -0.38 -11.62 21.67
CA GLN A 89 -1.20 -12.56 22.44
C GLN A 89 -0.35 -13.67 23.04
N GLN A 90 0.52 -14.30 22.24
CA GLN A 90 1.45 -15.30 22.74
C GLN A 90 2.32 -14.75 23.87
N THR A 91 2.74 -13.48 23.78
CA THR A 91 3.50 -12.86 24.86
C THR A 91 2.67 -12.69 26.13
N GLU A 92 1.42 -12.24 26.04
CA GLU A 92 0.54 -12.16 27.21
C GLU A 92 0.35 -13.53 27.85
N ASP A 93 0.11 -14.57 27.06
CA ASP A 93 -0.05 -15.95 27.54
C ASP A 93 1.24 -16.47 28.23
N GLU A 94 2.42 -16.18 27.65
CA GLU A 94 3.72 -16.50 28.26
C GLU A 94 3.92 -15.78 29.60
N LEU A 95 3.48 -14.53 29.71
CA LEU A 95 3.56 -13.76 30.95
C LEU A 95 2.60 -14.28 32.01
N ASP A 96 1.37 -14.64 31.64
CA ASP A 96 0.40 -15.26 32.54
C ASP A 96 0.95 -16.55 33.14
N LEU A 97 1.55 -17.41 32.32
CA LEU A 97 2.21 -18.63 32.79
C LEU A 97 3.38 -18.32 33.71
N LEU A 98 4.17 -17.29 33.39
CA LEU A 98 5.33 -16.90 34.19
C LEU A 98 4.92 -16.47 35.60
N GLU A 99 3.82 -15.73 35.75
CA GLU A 99 3.29 -15.30 37.06
C GLU A 99 2.94 -16.49 37.98
N LEU A 100 2.56 -17.63 37.42
CA LEU A 100 2.17 -18.83 38.19
C LEU A 100 3.37 -19.60 38.78
N ILE A 101 4.60 -19.33 38.31
CA ILE A 101 5.78 -20.09 38.73
C ILE A 101 6.19 -19.76 40.16
N SER A 102 6.22 -18.48 40.53
CA SER A 102 6.58 -18.05 41.89
C SER A 102 6.15 -16.60 42.16
N GLU A 103 6.08 -16.22 43.44
CA GLU A 103 5.81 -14.83 43.83
C GLU A 103 6.85 -13.83 43.27
N MET A 104 8.10 -14.26 43.07
CA MET A 104 9.13 -13.40 42.46
C MET A 104 8.84 -13.16 40.97
N ASN A 105 8.38 -14.20 40.26
CA ASN A 105 7.94 -14.07 38.88
C ASN A 105 6.76 -13.13 38.77
N LYS A 106 5.75 -13.32 39.62
CA LYS A 106 4.58 -12.46 39.71
C LYS A 106 4.96 -11.00 39.93
N LEU A 107 5.84 -10.72 40.89
CA LEU A 107 6.32 -9.37 41.17
C LEU A 107 7.00 -8.72 39.95
N CYS A 108 7.91 -9.45 39.28
CA CYS A 108 8.61 -8.93 38.11
C CYS A 108 7.69 -8.70 36.91
N VAL A 109 6.76 -9.62 36.63
CA VAL A 109 5.80 -9.46 35.53
C VAL A 109 4.88 -8.27 35.79
N SER A 110 4.22 -8.22 36.96
CA SER A 110 3.30 -7.14 37.33
C SER A 110 3.95 -5.74 37.26
N LYS A 111 5.27 -5.65 37.52
CA LYS A 111 6.03 -4.40 37.43
C LYS A 111 6.19 -3.87 36.00
N TYR A 112 6.34 -4.76 35.01
CA TYR A 112 6.70 -4.35 33.64
C TYR A 112 5.61 -4.60 32.59
N ARG A 113 4.63 -5.47 32.87
CA ARG A 113 3.57 -5.88 31.92
C ARG A 113 2.82 -4.71 31.30
N ASN A 114 2.50 -3.68 32.10
CA ASN A 114 1.76 -2.50 31.64
C ASN A 114 2.49 -1.65 30.58
N ASN A 115 3.78 -1.92 30.32
CA ASN A 115 4.52 -1.28 29.23
C ASN A 115 4.34 -1.99 27.88
N ILE A 116 3.69 -3.16 27.84
CA ILE A 116 3.27 -3.79 26.60
C ILE A 116 2.09 -2.98 26.04
N PRO A 117 2.14 -2.56 24.76
CA PRO A 117 1.03 -1.86 24.15
C PRO A 117 -0.24 -2.71 24.15
N VAL A 118 -1.39 -2.05 24.26
CA VAL A 118 -2.68 -2.75 24.20
C VAL A 118 -2.87 -3.33 22.80
N ILE A 119 -3.11 -4.64 22.71
CA ILE A 119 -3.24 -5.38 21.43
C ILE A 119 -4.28 -4.72 20.52
N SER A 120 -5.47 -4.40 21.04
CA SER A 120 -6.55 -3.79 20.26
C SER A 120 -6.14 -2.45 19.65
N VAL A 121 -5.40 -1.63 20.39
CA VAL A 121 -4.93 -0.31 19.92
C VAL A 121 -3.90 -0.46 18.80
N ALA A 122 -2.95 -1.39 18.94
CA ALA A 122 -1.95 -1.65 17.90
C ALA A 122 -2.62 -2.18 16.62
N VAL A 123 -3.53 -3.13 16.76
CA VAL A 123 -4.24 -3.76 15.63
C VAL A 123 -5.14 -2.76 14.90
N GLU A 124 -5.92 -1.98 15.65
CA GLU A 124 -6.80 -0.94 15.09
C GLU A 124 -5.99 0.17 14.41
N GLY A 125 -4.82 0.49 14.95
CA GLY A 125 -3.90 1.44 14.33
C GLY A 125 -3.47 1.00 12.93
N ILE A 126 -3.07 -0.26 12.75
CA ILE A 126 -2.69 -0.79 11.43
C ILE A 126 -3.91 -0.87 10.50
N THR A 127 -5.07 -1.32 10.99
CA THR A 127 -6.32 -1.33 10.21
C THR A 127 -6.69 0.08 9.73
N THR A 128 -6.47 1.10 10.55
CA THR A 128 -6.69 2.50 10.18
C THR A 128 -5.74 2.94 9.05
N CYS A 129 -4.47 2.52 9.07
CA CYS A 129 -3.53 2.78 7.98
C CYS A 129 -4.06 2.20 6.64
N ILE A 130 -4.57 0.97 6.67
CA ILE A 130 -5.13 0.27 5.49
C ILE A 130 -6.38 1.00 4.97
N THR A 131 -7.33 1.33 5.85
CA THR A 131 -8.59 1.99 5.47
C THR A 131 -8.33 3.34 4.78
N LYS A 132 -7.41 4.15 5.32
CA LYS A 132 -7.02 5.42 4.70
C LYS A 132 -6.46 5.26 3.29
N ALA A 133 -5.68 4.22 3.04
CA ALA A 133 -5.22 3.92 1.69
C ALA A 133 -6.38 3.53 0.77
N LYS A 134 -7.30 2.66 1.22
CA LYS A 134 -8.49 2.26 0.44
C LYS A 134 -9.37 3.44 0.02
N GLU A 135 -9.62 4.37 0.92
CA GLU A 135 -10.40 5.58 0.62
C GLU A 135 -9.76 6.42 -0.50
N ARG A 136 -8.44 6.60 -0.44
CA ARG A 136 -7.69 7.39 -1.42
C ARG A 136 -7.59 6.71 -2.79
N LEU A 137 -7.60 5.38 -2.85
CA LEU A 137 -7.66 4.63 -4.11
C LEU A 137 -8.93 4.94 -4.91
N THR A 138 -10.07 5.11 -4.22
CA THR A 138 -11.35 5.42 -4.88
C THR A 138 -11.28 6.76 -5.60
N THR A 139 -10.61 7.74 -5.01
CA THR A 139 -10.41 9.06 -5.62
C THR A 139 -9.49 9.00 -6.85
N ALA A 140 -8.45 8.16 -6.81
CA ALA A 140 -7.49 8.03 -7.92
C ALA A 140 -8.15 7.55 -9.23
N LEU A 141 -9.19 6.73 -9.14
CA LEU A 141 -9.92 6.21 -10.31
C LEU A 141 -11.03 7.12 -10.84
N ALA A 142 -11.30 8.26 -10.21
CA ALA A 142 -12.42 9.12 -10.59
C ALA A 142 -12.30 9.63 -12.05
N THR A 143 -11.14 10.18 -12.43
CA THR A 143 -10.90 10.72 -13.77
C THR A 143 -10.89 9.62 -14.85
N PRO A 144 -10.15 8.50 -14.68
CA PRO A 144 -10.22 7.38 -15.61
C PRO A 144 -11.65 6.86 -15.84
N LYS A 145 -12.45 6.72 -14.78
CA LYS A 145 -13.85 6.30 -14.87
C LYS A 145 -14.68 7.28 -15.69
N GLN A 146 -14.51 8.57 -15.45
CA GLN A 146 -15.20 9.61 -16.22
C GLN A 146 -14.86 9.54 -17.72
N ILE A 147 -13.60 9.30 -18.09
CA ILE A 147 -13.18 9.15 -19.50
C ILE A 147 -13.86 7.93 -20.14
N ARG A 148 -13.87 6.80 -19.43
CA ARG A 148 -14.55 5.57 -19.87
C ARG A 148 -16.04 5.82 -20.08
N ASP A 149 -16.70 6.48 -19.13
CA ASP A 149 -18.14 6.75 -19.19
C ASP A 149 -18.49 7.74 -20.31
N ASN A 150 -17.66 8.76 -20.53
CA ASN A 150 -17.79 9.69 -21.65
C ASN A 150 -17.67 8.96 -23.00
N LEU A 151 -16.72 8.03 -23.12
CA LEU A 151 -16.55 7.24 -24.34
C LEU A 151 -17.74 6.29 -24.57
N GLN A 152 -18.22 5.63 -23.52
CA GLN A 152 -19.40 4.77 -23.60
C GLN A 152 -20.66 5.56 -23.99
N ALA A 153 -20.85 6.73 -23.37
CA ALA A 153 -21.95 7.63 -23.69
C ALA A 153 -21.88 8.06 -25.16
N TYR A 154 -20.70 8.48 -25.64
CA TYR A 154 -20.50 8.86 -27.04
C TYR A 154 -20.89 7.72 -28.01
N TYR A 155 -20.45 6.48 -27.74
CA TYR A 155 -20.81 5.33 -28.58
C TYR A 155 -22.32 5.05 -28.57
N LYS A 156 -22.97 5.13 -27.41
CA LYS A 156 -24.40 4.77 -27.27
C LYS A 156 -25.35 5.85 -27.76
N SER A 157 -24.96 7.12 -27.68
CA SER A 157 -25.84 8.25 -27.99
C SER A 157 -25.40 8.96 -29.27
N THR A 158 -24.26 9.63 -29.25
CA THR A 158 -23.80 10.50 -30.34
C THR A 158 -23.57 9.72 -31.62
N PHE A 159 -22.79 8.64 -31.56
CA PHE A 159 -22.49 7.82 -32.73
C PHE A 159 -23.78 7.24 -33.35
N GLU A 160 -24.62 6.59 -32.55
CA GLU A 160 -25.88 6.00 -33.04
C GLU A 160 -26.87 7.05 -33.56
N SER A 161 -26.91 8.24 -32.97
CA SER A 161 -27.71 9.36 -33.47
C SER A 161 -27.23 9.83 -34.85
N ASN A 162 -25.92 9.99 -35.01
CA ASN A 162 -25.32 10.44 -36.26
C ASN A 162 -25.52 9.41 -37.38
N ILE A 163 -25.32 8.12 -37.08
CA ILE A 163 -25.60 7.02 -38.02
C ILE A 163 -27.07 7.04 -38.47
N ARG A 164 -28.03 7.20 -37.54
CA ARG A 164 -29.47 7.33 -37.89
C ARG A 164 -29.75 8.54 -38.77
N ASN A 165 -29.02 9.64 -38.61
CA ASN A 165 -29.17 10.81 -39.47
C ASN A 165 -28.57 10.57 -40.87
N CYS A 166 -27.46 9.85 -40.98
CA CYS A 166 -26.90 9.46 -42.27
C CYS A 166 -27.88 8.62 -43.11
N TYR A 167 -28.66 7.74 -42.48
CA TYR A 167 -29.71 6.97 -43.18
C TYR A 167 -30.87 7.83 -43.72
N LYS A 168 -31.04 9.07 -43.26
CA LYS A 168 -32.07 9.99 -43.76
C LYS A 168 -31.63 10.73 -45.04
N THR A 169 -30.32 10.72 -45.33
CA THR A 169 -29.73 11.28 -46.56
C THR A 169 -29.97 10.32 -47.73
N LYS A 170 -30.26 10.83 -48.94
CA LYS A 170 -30.61 9.99 -50.10
C LYS A 170 -29.35 9.39 -50.78
N ASN A 171 -29.39 8.08 -51.06
CA ASN A 171 -28.43 7.31 -51.89
C ASN A 171 -26.96 7.46 -51.46
N ASP A 172 -26.02 7.63 -52.40
CA ASP A 172 -24.55 7.65 -52.22
C ASP A 172 -24.07 8.62 -51.12
N SER A 173 -24.86 9.65 -50.79
CA SER A 173 -24.57 10.55 -49.68
C SER A 173 -24.63 9.87 -48.31
N ALA A 174 -25.43 8.82 -48.15
CA ALA A 174 -25.57 8.06 -46.91
C ALA A 174 -24.33 7.21 -46.62
N LEU A 175 -23.77 6.54 -47.64
CA LEU A 175 -22.54 5.75 -47.49
C LEU A 175 -21.36 6.64 -47.10
N PHE A 176 -21.16 7.75 -47.84
CA PHE A 176 -20.12 8.72 -47.52
C PHE A 176 -20.29 9.28 -46.10
N CYS A 177 -21.52 9.62 -45.69
CA CYS A 177 -21.83 10.08 -44.33
C CYS A 177 -21.45 9.04 -43.27
N ILE A 178 -21.81 7.76 -43.48
CA ILE A 178 -21.51 6.69 -42.52
C ILE A 178 -20.01 6.49 -42.35
N THR A 179 -19.25 6.45 -43.44
CA THR A 179 -17.78 6.31 -43.39
C THR A 179 -17.13 7.50 -42.68
N GLN A 180 -17.64 8.72 -42.92
CA GLN A 180 -17.18 9.91 -42.22
C GLN A 180 -17.46 9.85 -40.72
N GLU A 181 -18.64 9.38 -40.31
CA GLU A 181 -19.01 9.21 -38.90
C GLU A 181 -18.18 8.13 -38.20
N VAL A 182 -17.86 7.02 -38.87
CA VAL A 182 -16.92 6.03 -38.34
C VAL A 182 -15.52 6.62 -38.17
N THR A 183 -15.04 7.40 -39.14
CA THR A 183 -13.75 8.10 -39.03
C THR A 183 -13.73 9.09 -37.86
N ASN A 184 -14.79 9.87 -37.69
CA ASN A 184 -14.93 10.81 -36.57
C ASN A 184 -14.95 10.08 -35.23
N SER A 185 -15.69 8.98 -35.14
CA SER A 185 -15.75 8.14 -33.94
C SER A 185 -14.40 7.50 -33.62
N ARG A 186 -13.62 7.05 -34.61
CA ARG A 186 -12.24 6.55 -34.39
C ARG A 186 -11.32 7.64 -33.85
N LYS A 187 -11.40 8.87 -34.38
CA LYS A 187 -10.62 10.01 -33.86
C LYS A 187 -10.97 10.29 -32.40
N PHE A 188 -12.27 10.33 -32.07
CA PHE A 188 -12.73 10.52 -30.69
C PHE A 188 -12.24 9.39 -29.77
N THR A 189 -12.33 8.14 -30.22
CA THR A 189 -11.84 6.96 -29.51
C THR A 189 -10.35 7.05 -29.21
N ASN A 190 -9.52 7.33 -30.22
CA ASN A 190 -8.07 7.41 -30.07
C ASN A 190 -7.66 8.53 -29.11
N SER A 191 -8.34 9.69 -29.17
CA SER A 191 -8.09 10.78 -28.22
C SER A 191 -8.43 10.38 -26.77
N ASN A 192 -9.57 9.73 -26.55
CA ASN A 192 -9.96 9.25 -25.23
C ASN A 192 -9.05 8.13 -24.73
N LYS A 193 -8.56 7.26 -25.62
CA LYS A 193 -7.60 6.21 -25.28
C LYS A 193 -6.32 6.78 -24.70
N HIS A 194 -5.72 7.77 -25.37
CA HIS A 194 -4.49 8.37 -24.89
C HIS A 194 -4.67 9.06 -23.52
N LYS A 195 -5.81 9.74 -23.32
CA LYS A 195 -6.16 10.35 -22.03
C LYS A 195 -6.37 9.30 -20.95
N PHE A 196 -7.12 8.24 -21.26
CA PHE A 196 -7.36 7.13 -20.33
C PHE A 196 -6.03 6.50 -19.89
N ASP A 197 -5.17 6.14 -20.84
CA ASP A 197 -3.88 5.51 -20.54
C ASP A 197 -3.02 6.45 -19.64
N THR A 198 -2.96 7.75 -19.94
CA THR A 198 -2.24 8.75 -19.13
C THR A 198 -2.81 8.90 -17.71
N GLU A 199 -4.13 9.03 -17.58
CA GLU A 199 -4.78 9.18 -16.27
C GLU A 199 -4.71 7.88 -15.45
N MET A 200 -4.64 6.74 -16.11
CA MET A 200 -4.43 5.44 -15.47
C MET A 200 -3.02 5.33 -14.89
N ASP A 201 -2.00 5.84 -15.58
CA ASP A 201 -0.63 5.91 -15.06
C ASP A 201 -0.53 6.85 -13.85
N VAL A 202 -1.23 7.99 -13.89
CA VAL A 202 -1.34 8.91 -12.74
C VAL A 202 -2.01 8.21 -11.56
N ALA A 203 -3.13 7.52 -11.79
CA ALA A 203 -3.83 6.77 -10.76
C ALA A 203 -2.92 5.69 -10.14
N LEU A 204 -2.17 4.95 -10.96
CA LEU A 204 -1.22 3.94 -10.52
C LEU A 204 -0.12 4.54 -9.63
N PHE A 205 0.45 5.67 -10.04
CA PHE A 205 1.47 6.37 -9.26
C PHE A 205 0.92 6.81 -7.88
N GLN A 206 -0.25 7.44 -7.87
CA GLN A 206 -0.90 7.90 -6.64
C GLN A 206 -1.19 6.73 -5.70
N ALA A 207 -1.74 5.65 -6.24
CA ALA A 207 -2.11 4.47 -5.51
C ALA A 207 -0.89 3.74 -4.90
N ASN A 208 0.21 3.61 -5.65
CA ASN A 208 1.47 3.11 -5.11
C ASN A 208 2.00 3.99 -3.97
N GLY A 209 1.87 5.31 -4.09
CA GLY A 209 2.20 6.24 -3.02
C GLY A 209 1.36 6.00 -1.75
N GLN A 210 0.06 5.75 -1.90
CA GLN A 210 -0.82 5.48 -0.76
C GLN A 210 -0.52 4.14 -0.09
N VAL A 211 -0.23 3.10 -0.87
CA VAL A 211 0.22 1.81 -0.32
C VAL A 211 1.51 1.99 0.47
N LYS A 212 2.48 2.75 -0.05
CA LYS A 212 3.71 3.04 0.68
C LYS A 212 3.42 3.75 2.01
N ILE A 213 2.59 4.77 2.01
CA ILE A 213 2.19 5.50 3.24
C ILE A 213 1.54 4.54 4.25
N ALA A 214 0.66 3.65 3.79
CA ALA A 214 0.03 2.64 4.66
C ALA A 214 1.06 1.65 5.21
N SER A 215 2.01 1.19 4.38
CA SER A 215 3.09 0.30 4.82
C SER A 215 4.00 0.97 5.84
N ASP A 216 4.41 2.22 5.63
CA ASP A 216 5.26 2.98 6.56
C ASP A 216 4.52 3.19 7.90
N CYS A 217 3.23 3.55 7.85
CA CYS A 217 2.34 3.69 9.00
C CYS A 217 2.24 2.38 9.80
N ALA A 218 1.95 1.26 9.11
CA ALA A 218 1.81 -0.05 9.73
C ALA A 218 3.14 -0.55 10.33
N PHE A 219 4.24 -0.36 9.60
CA PHE A 219 5.58 -0.72 10.04
C PHE A 219 5.97 0.01 11.33
N GLN A 220 5.69 1.31 11.44
CA GLN A 220 5.98 2.06 12.66
C GLN A 220 5.24 1.48 13.88
N ILE A 221 3.97 1.12 13.72
CA ILE A 221 3.16 0.52 14.79
C ILE A 221 3.70 -0.86 15.16
N TYR A 222 3.98 -1.70 14.15
CA TYR A 222 4.55 -3.02 14.34
C TYR A 222 5.89 -2.96 15.08
N TYR A 223 6.80 -2.08 14.63
CA TYR A 223 8.12 -1.89 15.20
C TYR A 223 8.05 -1.41 16.65
N ASN A 224 7.24 -0.40 16.92
CA ASN A 224 7.06 0.12 18.27
C ASN A 224 6.50 -0.95 19.22
N SER A 225 5.50 -1.70 18.76
CA SER A 225 4.85 -2.75 19.54
C SER A 225 5.78 -3.90 19.85
N THR A 226 6.52 -4.37 18.84
CA THR A 226 7.50 -5.45 18.99
C THR A 226 8.66 -5.03 19.90
N THR A 227 9.19 -3.82 19.73
CA THR A 227 10.29 -3.29 20.54
C THR A 227 9.89 -3.11 22.00
N ALA A 228 8.69 -2.56 22.26
CA ALA A 228 8.16 -2.42 23.61
C ALA A 228 7.99 -3.80 24.28
N THR A 229 7.41 -4.76 23.55
CA THR A 229 7.23 -6.14 24.02
C THR A 229 8.57 -6.82 24.36
N ALA A 230 9.58 -6.68 23.49
CA ALA A 230 10.92 -7.22 23.73
C ALA A 230 11.61 -6.54 24.94
N GLY A 231 11.44 -5.22 25.08
CA GLY A 231 11.92 -4.46 26.24
C GLY A 231 11.33 -4.96 27.56
N VAL A 232 10.02 -5.25 27.58
CA VAL A 232 9.35 -5.83 28.75
C VAL A 232 9.90 -7.20 29.09
N LYS A 233 10.02 -8.12 28.11
CA LYS A 233 10.61 -9.45 28.34
C LYS A 233 12.04 -9.36 28.90
N SER A 234 12.85 -8.43 28.39
CA SER A 234 14.21 -8.20 28.86
C SER A 234 14.24 -7.68 30.31
N ASN A 235 13.40 -6.71 30.63
CA ASN A 235 13.30 -6.14 31.99
C ASN A 235 12.82 -7.17 33.01
N ILE A 236 11.85 -8.03 32.65
CA ILE A 236 11.39 -9.13 33.50
C ILE A 236 12.53 -10.12 33.74
N ARG A 237 13.26 -10.53 32.70
CA ARG A 237 14.41 -11.43 32.84
C ARG A 237 15.47 -10.84 33.77
N ARG A 238 15.79 -9.55 33.60
CA ARG A 238 16.77 -8.85 34.46
C ARG A 238 16.30 -8.78 35.92
N CYS A 239 15.01 -8.49 36.15
CA CYS A 239 14.41 -8.48 37.48
C CYS A 239 14.55 -9.85 38.16
N LEU A 240 14.26 -10.93 37.44
CA LEU A 240 14.39 -12.30 37.97
C LEU A 240 15.84 -12.69 38.25
N GLN A 241 16.79 -12.23 37.45
CA GLN A 241 18.22 -12.46 37.70
C GLN A 241 18.67 -11.78 39.00
N ILE A 242 18.26 -10.54 39.25
CA ILE A 242 18.60 -9.82 40.48
C ILE A 242 18.04 -10.55 41.70
N LEU A 243 16.73 -10.82 41.72
CA LEU A 243 16.06 -11.51 42.83
C LEU A 243 16.53 -12.97 43.01
N GLY A 244 16.93 -13.63 41.93
CA GLY A 244 17.49 -14.99 41.95
C GLY A 244 18.94 -15.03 42.47
N SER A 245 19.74 -14.00 42.17
CA SER A 245 21.13 -13.89 42.63
C SER A 245 21.23 -13.58 44.13
N GLU A 246 20.24 -12.89 44.70
CA GLU A 246 20.14 -12.64 46.15
C GLU A 246 19.98 -13.91 47.01
N ARG A 247 19.63 -15.06 46.42
CA ARG A 247 19.61 -16.34 47.15
C ARG A 247 20.98 -17.03 47.28
N ASN A 248 21.94 -16.68 46.44
CA ASN A 248 23.26 -17.34 46.39
C ASN A 248 24.45 -16.40 46.66
N SER A 249 24.22 -15.10 46.77
CA SER A 249 25.24 -14.16 47.23
C SER A 249 24.65 -13.21 48.27
N SER A 250 25.36 -13.07 49.38
CA SER A 250 25.20 -12.02 50.40
C SER A 250 25.55 -10.63 49.86
N SER A 251 25.15 -10.32 48.63
CA SER A 251 25.36 -9.04 47.97
C SER A 251 24.00 -8.42 47.72
N GLU A 252 23.56 -7.60 48.67
CA GLU A 252 22.44 -6.68 48.52
C GLU A 252 22.69 -5.74 47.33
N PHE A 253 22.14 -6.09 46.16
CA PHE A 253 21.62 -5.07 45.23
C PHE A 253 20.11 -4.97 45.45
N ALA A 254 19.75 -4.74 46.71
CA ALA A 254 18.41 -4.38 47.09
C ALA A 254 18.01 -3.14 46.27
N LEU A 255 16.90 -3.25 45.53
CA LEU A 255 16.16 -2.10 45.04
C LEU A 255 15.75 -1.27 46.26
N LYS A 256 16.62 -0.35 46.65
CA LYS A 256 16.36 0.63 47.70
C LYS A 256 15.11 1.40 47.32
N SER A 257 14.15 1.42 48.24
CA SER A 257 13.09 2.43 48.27
C SER A 257 13.71 3.82 48.15
N GLU A 258 13.01 4.73 47.49
CA GLU A 258 13.45 6.07 47.10
C GLU A 258 13.97 6.96 48.26
N ASP A 259 13.89 6.50 49.52
CA ASP A 259 14.19 7.26 50.73
C ASP A 259 15.51 6.88 51.44
N SER A 260 16.33 5.98 50.90
CA SER A 260 17.57 5.56 51.59
C SER A 260 18.84 6.14 50.98
N THR A 261 19.26 7.31 51.47
CA THR A 261 20.54 7.95 51.12
C THR A 261 21.71 7.04 51.46
N CYS A 262 22.61 6.81 50.49
CA CYS A 262 23.91 6.18 50.76
C CYS A 262 24.99 7.26 50.77
N ASP A 263 25.60 7.47 51.93
CA ASP A 263 26.58 8.54 52.11
C ASP A 263 27.96 8.20 51.49
N ASN A 264 28.22 6.93 51.23
CA ASN A 264 29.46 6.48 50.62
C ASN A 264 29.29 6.41 49.09
N ILE A 265 29.51 7.53 48.42
CA ILE A 265 29.47 7.63 46.96
C ILE A 265 30.89 7.52 46.41
N GLN A 266 31.13 6.56 45.53
CA GLN A 266 32.39 6.41 44.82
C GLN A 266 32.20 6.75 43.34
N ALA A 267 32.98 7.70 42.85
CA ALA A 267 33.07 8.00 41.43
C ALA A 267 33.87 6.90 40.70
N VAL A 268 33.32 6.33 39.64
CA VAL A 268 33.94 5.28 38.83
C VAL A 268 33.89 5.69 37.37
N THR A 269 35.01 5.61 36.67
CA THR A 269 35.06 5.89 35.23
C THR A 269 34.40 4.76 34.43
N ALA A 270 33.72 5.07 33.33
CA ALA A 270 32.96 4.10 32.55
C ALA A 270 33.79 2.89 32.06
N ASN A 271 35.10 3.05 31.88
CA ASN A 271 36.05 2.01 31.49
C ASN A 271 36.41 1.01 32.61
N ALA A 272 36.03 1.29 33.86
CA ALA A 272 36.24 0.37 34.98
C ALA A 272 35.11 -0.66 35.14
N PHE A 273 34.07 -0.57 34.30
CA PHE A 273 33.02 -1.56 34.21
C PHE A 273 33.36 -2.57 33.13
N ASP A 274 33.54 -3.82 33.53
CA ASP A 274 33.46 -4.92 32.59
C ASP A 274 31.97 -5.32 32.44
N PHE A 275 31.34 -4.80 31.38
CA PHE A 275 29.94 -5.07 31.07
C PHE A 275 29.66 -6.53 30.68
N SER A 276 30.70 -7.32 30.41
CA SER A 276 30.57 -8.75 30.12
C SER A 276 30.51 -9.62 31.39
N THR A 277 31.05 -9.13 32.50
CA THR A 277 31.10 -9.86 33.79
C THR A 277 30.34 -9.17 34.93
N ILE A 278 29.84 -7.95 34.72
CA ILE A 278 29.18 -7.11 35.75
C ILE A 278 30.04 -7.04 37.02
N SER A 279 31.36 -6.86 36.84
CA SER A 279 32.29 -6.76 37.94
C SER A 279 32.98 -5.40 37.94
N VAL A 280 33.14 -4.82 39.12
CA VAL A 280 33.88 -3.58 39.35
C VAL A 280 34.91 -3.85 40.45
N PRO A 281 36.17 -3.38 40.30
CA PRO A 281 37.19 -3.54 41.35
C PRO A 281 36.73 -2.93 42.69
N ASN A 282 36.71 -3.75 43.74
CA ASN A 282 36.35 -3.30 45.09
C ASN A 282 37.50 -2.48 45.72
N THR A 283 37.38 -1.16 45.71
CA THR A 283 38.37 -0.24 46.31
C THR A 283 38.33 -0.21 47.83
N LEU A 284 37.30 -0.78 48.46
CA LEU A 284 37.19 -0.89 49.92
C LEU A 284 37.90 -2.13 50.47
N TYR A 285 38.40 -3.03 49.62
CA TYR A 285 39.04 -4.29 50.02
C TYR A 285 40.31 -4.10 50.90
N ARG A 286 40.87 -2.89 50.99
CA ARG A 286 41.98 -2.54 51.89
C ARG A 286 41.65 -1.45 52.91
N SER A 287 40.42 -0.98 52.93
CA SER A 287 39.94 -0.02 53.91
C SER A 287 39.57 -0.76 55.18
N ASN A 288 40.17 -0.41 56.32
CA ASN A 288 39.78 -0.95 57.64
C ASN A 288 38.42 -0.40 58.13
N ARG A 289 37.61 0.18 57.22
CA ARG A 289 36.27 0.69 57.49
C ARG A 289 35.24 -0.27 56.92
N THR A 290 34.42 -0.85 57.80
CA THR A 290 33.12 -1.43 57.42
C THR A 290 32.16 -0.30 57.08
N VAL A 291 31.64 -0.31 55.86
CA VAL A 291 30.58 0.61 55.42
C VAL A 291 29.29 -0.18 55.20
N ASN A 292 28.17 0.42 55.60
CA ASN A 292 26.85 -0.23 55.51
C ASN A 292 26.22 -0.08 54.11
N CYS A 293 26.80 0.75 53.24
CA CYS A 293 26.38 0.90 51.85
C CYS A 293 27.54 1.50 51.03
N LEU A 294 27.57 1.22 49.73
CA LEU A 294 28.45 1.86 48.75
C LEU A 294 27.63 2.15 47.49
N LEU A 295 27.62 3.39 47.03
CA LEU A 295 26.97 3.81 45.79
C LEU A 295 28.04 4.16 44.74
N LEU A 296 28.03 3.45 43.61
CA LEU A 296 28.94 3.73 42.51
C LEU A 296 28.30 4.75 41.54
N LYS A 297 28.89 5.93 41.45
CA LYS A 297 28.49 6.98 40.50
C LYS A 297 29.41 6.95 39.29
N VAL A 298 28.85 6.63 38.13
CA VAL A 298 29.62 6.69 36.88
C VAL A 298 29.89 8.16 36.52
N VAL A 299 31.14 8.51 36.28
CA VAL A 299 31.60 9.86 35.86
C VAL A 299 32.42 9.82 34.59
#